data_AF-A0A2N2MGE1-F1
#
_entry.id   AF-A0A2N2MGE1-F1
#
_cell.length_a   1.000
_cell.length_b   1.000
_cell.length_c   1.000
_cell.angle_alpha   90.00
_cell.angle_beta   90.00
_cell.angle_gamma   90.00
#
_symmetry.space_group_name_H-M   'P 1'
#
loop_
_entity.id
_entity.type
_entity.pdbx_description
1 polymer ?
#
loop_
_entity_poly.entity_id
_entity_poly.type
_entity_poly.pdbx_seq_one_letter_code
_entity_poly.pdbx_strand_id
1 'polypeptide(L)'
;MSDLILTVVAPEVNIRRGPTGSAGMIQRAPAGTQFKVINVVDLKAPEQWAKVRLDDAQDVDAYVCVKMPSGKALCKVQASPSKASDGEYLRGYRDGIDKVLQLIAAERAKLG
;
A
#
# COMPACT_ATOMS: atom_id res chain seq x y z
N MET A 1 11.50 -4.67 -6.41
CA MET A 1 11.00 -4.75 -5.02
C MET A 1 9.73 -3.93 -4.97
N SER A 2 8.63 -4.49 -4.48
CA SER A 2 7.37 -3.76 -4.36
C SER A 2 7.48 -2.79 -3.20
N ASP A 3 7.37 -1.49 -3.48
CA ASP A 3 7.32 -0.48 -2.43
C ASP A 3 6.07 -0.72 -1.56
N LEU A 4 6.17 -0.54 -0.25
CA LEU A 4 5.02 -0.60 0.65
C LEU A 4 4.44 0.80 0.84
N ILE A 5 3.11 0.92 0.84
CA ILE A 5 2.39 2.16 1.10
C ILE A 5 1.58 2.00 2.39
N LEU A 6 1.71 2.97 3.28
CA LEU A 6 0.88 3.12 4.46
C LEU A 6 -0.18 4.18 4.17
N THR A 7 -1.45 3.84 4.41
CA THR A 7 -2.57 4.76 4.31
C THR A 7 -3.19 4.97 5.68
N VAL A 8 -3.36 6.22 6.08
CA VAL A 8 -4.00 6.58 7.35
C VAL A 8 -5.51 6.30 7.25
N VAL A 9 -6.04 5.45 8.14
CA VAL A 9 -7.49 5.15 8.20
C VAL A 9 -8.18 5.76 9.41
N ALA A 10 -7.44 6.06 10.47
CA ALA A 10 -7.94 6.84 11.59
C ALA A 10 -8.16 8.31 11.18
N PRO A 11 -9.04 9.07 11.88
CA PRO A 11 -9.29 10.47 11.56
C PRO A 11 -8.01 11.31 11.50
N GLU A 12 -7.07 11.04 12.40
CA GLU A 12 -5.78 11.69 12.47
C GLU A 12 -4.77 10.73 13.14
N VAL A 13 -3.51 10.75 12.68
CA VAL A 13 -2.39 10.06 13.32
C VAL A 13 -1.21 10.99 13.55
N ASN A 14 -0.46 10.73 14.60
CA ASN A 14 0.76 11.49 14.91
C ASN A 14 1.95 10.85 14.22
N ILE A 15 2.70 11.66 13.46
CA ILE A 15 4.02 11.30 12.94
C ILE A 15 5.05 11.69 13.99
N ARG A 16 5.92 10.75 14.36
CA ARG A 16 6.90 10.92 15.44
C ARG A 16 8.31 10.63 14.97
N ARG A 17 9.30 11.09 15.75
CA ARG A 17 10.73 10.82 15.53
C ARG A 17 11.19 9.44 16.02
N GLY A 18 10.29 8.64 16.59
CA GLY A 18 10.60 7.31 17.09
C GLY A 18 9.35 6.43 17.22
N PRO A 19 9.51 5.10 17.28
CA PRO A 19 8.42 4.13 17.34
C PRO A 19 7.85 3.99 18.77
N THR A 20 7.47 5.11 19.39
CA THR A 20 6.87 5.10 20.72
C THR A 20 5.96 6.32 20.92
N GLY A 21 4.91 6.16 21.74
CA GLY A 21 3.97 7.23 22.08
C GLY A 21 4.61 8.43 22.78
N SER A 22 5.77 8.26 23.43
CA SER A 22 6.52 9.33 24.10
C SER A 22 7.50 10.08 23.19
N ALA A 23 7.76 9.59 21.98
CA ALA A 23 8.69 10.23 21.06
C ALA A 23 8.16 11.59 20.57
N GLY A 24 9.05 12.54 20.34
CA GLY A 24 8.69 13.87 19.84
C GLY A 24 7.84 13.81 18.57
N MET A 25 6.75 14.57 18.55
CA MET A 25 5.86 14.69 17.39
C MET A 25 6.51 15.60 16.34
N ILE A 26 6.47 15.17 15.08
CA ILE A 26 6.91 15.95 13.92
C ILE A 26 5.72 16.74 13.39
N GLN A 27 4.67 16.02 13.01
CA GLN A 27 3.44 16.58 12.45
C GLN A 27 2.28 15.60 12.65
N ARG A 28 1.08 16.02 12.27
CA ARG A 28 -0.10 15.17 12.21
C ARG A 28 -0.47 14.88 10.77
N ALA A 29 -1.05 13.70 10.54
CA ALA A 29 -1.52 13.27 9.24
C ALA A 29 -3.02 12.94 9.32
N PRO A 30 -3.88 13.60 8.52
CA PRO A 30 -5.29 13.28 8.48
C PRO A 30 -5.55 11.94 7.78
N ALA A 31 -6.75 11.40 7.96
CA ALA A 31 -7.25 10.25 7.20
C ALA A 31 -7.02 10.40 5.69
N GLY A 32 -6.66 9.30 5.03
CA GLY A 32 -6.38 9.26 3.60
C GLY A 32 -4.94 9.65 3.22
N THR A 33 -4.16 10.21 4.13
CA THR A 33 -2.74 10.51 3.86
C THR A 33 -1.97 9.21 3.58
N GLN A 34 -1.12 9.25 2.56
CA GLN A 34 -0.31 8.11 2.14
C GLN A 34 1.17 8.37 2.36
N PHE A 35 1.89 7.34 2.80
CA PHE A 35 3.33 7.39 3.03
C PHE A 35 4.02 6.17 2.43
N LYS A 36 5.22 6.36 1.89
CA LYS A 36 6.10 5.25 1.52
C LYS A 36 6.70 4.65 2.78
N VAL A 37 6.50 3.36 2.98
CA VAL A 37 7.03 2.62 4.12
C VAL A 37 8.44 2.14 3.79
N ILE A 38 9.38 2.50 4.65
CA ILE A 38 10.76 2.02 4.62
C ILE A 38 10.82 0.66 5.32
N ASN A 39 10.21 0.55 6.50
CA ASN A 39 10.16 -0.69 7.27
C ASN A 39 8.97 -0.68 8.23
N VAL A 40 8.43 -1.85 8.56
CA VAL A 40 7.48 -2.03 9.67
C VAL A 40 8.26 -2.59 10.86
N VAL A 41 8.26 -1.82 11.94
CA VAL A 41 8.98 -2.10 13.18
C VAL A 41 8.08 -2.93 14.10
N ASP A 42 8.68 -3.91 14.77
CA ASP A 42 8.06 -4.67 15.85
C ASP A 42 6.75 -5.38 15.48
N LEU A 43 6.78 -6.16 14.38
CA LEU A 43 5.63 -6.95 13.92
C LEU A 43 5.02 -7.89 14.98
N LYS A 44 5.80 -8.29 15.99
CA LYS A 44 5.36 -9.18 17.08
C LYS A 44 4.84 -8.44 18.31
N ALA A 45 4.97 -7.12 18.37
CA ALA A 45 4.49 -6.32 19.49
C ALA A 45 2.98 -6.02 19.35
N PRO A 46 2.26 -5.82 20.48
CA PRO A 46 0.85 -5.44 20.46
C PRO A 46 0.66 -4.06 19.81
N GLU A 47 1.64 -3.17 19.97
CA GLU A 47 1.77 -1.92 19.24
C GLU A 47 2.70 -2.09 18.05
N GLN A 48 2.30 -1.67 16.86
CA GLN A 48 3.10 -1.77 15.65
C GLN A 48 3.35 -0.39 15.07
N TRP A 49 4.58 -0.15 14.63
CA TRP A 49 5.01 1.11 14.06
C TRP A 49 5.58 0.90 12.65
N ALA A 50 5.44 1.90 11.79
CA ALA A 50 6.08 1.91 10.48
C ALA A 50 7.00 3.11 10.38
N LYS A 51 8.25 2.84 9.97
CA LYS A 51 9.18 3.87 9.52
C LYS A 51 8.77 4.29 8.11
N VAL A 52 8.52 5.57 7.91
CA VAL A 52 8.04 6.14 6.65
C VAL A 52 8.98 7.22 6.13
N ARG A 53 8.93 7.46 4.82
CA ARG A 53 9.60 8.59 4.18
C ARG A 53 8.64 9.76 4.07
N LEU A 54 9.07 10.94 4.49
CA LEU A 54 8.39 12.21 4.26
C LEU A 54 9.04 12.89 3.04
N ASP A 55 8.25 13.40 2.11
CA ASP A 55 8.77 14.02 0.89
C ASP A 55 9.49 15.37 1.16
N ASP A 56 9.07 16.11 2.20
CA ASP A 56 9.58 17.44 2.55
C ASP A 56 10.75 17.45 3.55
N ALA A 57 11.11 16.31 4.16
CA ALA A 57 12.13 16.26 5.20
C ALA A 57 13.28 15.34 4.79
N GLN A 58 14.34 15.94 4.23
CA GLN A 58 15.62 15.26 4.07
C GLN A 58 16.17 14.90 5.47
N ASP A 59 16.47 13.62 5.69
CA ASP A 59 17.15 13.06 6.88
C ASP A 59 16.40 13.02 8.22
N VAL A 60 15.06 13.12 8.25
CA VAL A 60 14.31 12.85 9.49
C VAL A 60 13.68 11.47 9.46
N ASP A 61 14.13 10.61 10.36
CA ASP A 61 13.48 9.33 10.64
C ASP A 61 12.07 9.58 11.19
N ALA A 62 11.06 9.28 10.36
CA ALA A 62 9.65 9.46 10.68
C ALA A 62 8.97 8.12 10.92
N TYR A 63 8.17 8.05 11.98
CA TYR A 63 7.47 6.85 12.42
C TYR A 63 5.98 7.14 12.60
N VAL A 64 5.15 6.20 12.16
CA VAL A 64 3.69 6.27 12.27
C VAL A 64 3.20 5.00 12.96
N CYS A 65 2.32 5.15 13.95
CA CYS A 65 1.68 4.02 14.61
C CYS A 65 0.69 3.36 13.64
N VAL A 66 0.93 2.09 13.32
CA VAL A 66 0.08 1.30 12.43
C VAL A 66 -1.07 0.70 13.23
N LYS A 67 -0.77 0.19 14.42
CA LYS A 67 -1.71 -0.53 15.28
C LYS A 67 -1.41 -0.20 16.73
N MET A 68 -2.45 0.19 17.46
CA MET A 68 -2.38 0.46 18.90
C MET A 68 -2.23 -0.85 19.69
N PRO A 69 -1.72 -0.80 20.94
CA PRO A 69 -1.70 -1.97 21.83
C PRO A 69 -3.08 -2.60 22.05
N SER A 70 -4.15 -1.81 21.95
CA SER A 70 -5.55 -2.26 22.03
C SER A 70 -6.00 -3.12 20.84
N GLY A 71 -5.15 -3.31 19.83
CA GLY A 71 -5.48 -4.02 18.61
C GLY A 71 -6.11 -3.16 17.51
N LYS A 72 -6.47 -1.90 17.81
CA LYS A 72 -7.06 -0.98 16.85
C LYS A 72 -6.04 -0.57 15.79
N ALA A 73 -6.32 -0.89 14.53
CA ALA A 73 -5.55 -0.41 13.40
C ALA A 73 -5.82 1.09 13.17
N LEU A 74 -4.75 1.87 13.10
CA LEU A 74 -4.79 3.30 12.75
C LEU A 74 -4.42 3.53 11.29
N CYS A 75 -3.63 2.62 10.71
CA CYS A 75 -3.17 2.69 9.34
C CYS A 75 -3.30 1.32 8.66
N LYS A 76 -3.48 1.33 7.34
CA LYS A 76 -3.43 0.15 6.49
C LYS A 76 -2.12 0.15 5.71
N VAL A 77 -1.35 -0.93 5.81
CA VAL A 77 -0.13 -1.12 5.01
C VAL A 77 -0.43 -2.11 3.88
N GLN A 78 -0.09 -1.74 2.65
CA GLN A 78 -0.31 -2.55 1.46
C GLN A 78 0.87 -2.42 0.50
N ALA A 79 1.09 -3.42 -0.35
CA ALA A 79 2.00 -3.25 -1.47
C ALA A 79 1.49 -2.12 -2.36
N SER A 80 2.38 -1.21 -2.75
CA SER A 80 2.12 -0.28 -3.85
C SER A 80 1.68 -1.11 -5.04
N PRO A 81 0.62 -0.72 -5.75
CA PRO A 81 0.33 -1.35 -7.03
C PRO A 81 1.60 -1.22 -7.88
N SER A 82 2.18 -2.36 -8.24
CA SER A 82 3.21 -2.37 -9.28
C SER A 82 2.61 -1.67 -10.48
N LYS A 83 3.34 -0.71 -11.07
CA LYS A 83 3.01 -0.29 -12.43
C LYS A 83 2.90 -1.58 -13.23
N ALA A 84 1.73 -1.85 -13.82
CA ALA A 84 1.54 -3.02 -14.64
C ALA A 84 2.72 -3.06 -15.62
N SER A 85 3.52 -4.11 -15.53
CA SER A 85 4.64 -4.25 -16.45
C SER A 85 4.05 -4.33 -17.86
N ASP A 86 4.73 -3.78 -18.88
CA ASP A 86 4.26 -3.87 -20.28
C ASP A 86 3.85 -5.30 -20.67
N GLY A 87 4.48 -6.31 -20.07
CA GLY A 87 4.14 -7.73 -20.23
C GLY A 87 2.75 -8.14 -19.71
N GLU A 88 2.24 -7.53 -18.64
CA GLU A 88 0.88 -7.82 -18.13
C GLU A 88 -0.21 -7.22 -19.01
N TYR A 89 0.02 -6.02 -19.55
CA TYR A 89 -0.89 -5.40 -20.52
C TYR A 89 -0.95 -6.23 -21.81
N LEU A 90 0.21 -6.63 -22.35
CA LEU A 90 0.29 -7.47 -23.54
C LEU A 90 -0.33 -8.85 -23.33
N ARG A 91 -0.19 -9.44 -22.13
CA ARG A 91 -0.83 -10.73 -21.80
C ARG A 91 -2.35 -10.60 -21.76
N GLY A 92 -2.89 -9.58 -21.11
CA GLY A 92 -4.33 -9.31 -21.08
C GLY A 92 -4.93 -9.04 -22.48
N TYR A 93 -4.19 -8.31 -23.33
CA TYR A 93 -4.59 -8.06 -24.72
C TYR A 93 -4.64 -9.37 -25.54
N ARG A 94 -3.65 -10.24 -25.36
CA ARG A 94 -3.59 -11.54 -26.05
C ARG A 94 -4.72 -12.48 -25.61
N ASP A 95 -5.00 -12.54 -24.31
CA ASP A 95 -6.12 -13.30 -23.73
C ASP A 95 -7.48 -12.82 -24.26
N GLY A 96 -7.63 -11.50 -24.41
CA GLY A 96 -8.83 -10.90 -25.01
C GLY A 96 -9.03 -11.31 -26.47
N ILE A 97 -7.97 -11.30 -27.28
CA ILE A 97 -8.02 -11.73 -28.68
C ILE A 97 -8.38 -13.21 -28.79
N ASP A 98 -7.79 -14.07 -27.97
CA ASP A 98 -8.04 -15.52 -28.02
C ASP A 98 -9.52 -15.84 -27.71
N LYS A 99 -10.09 -15.17 -26.70
CA LYS A 99 -11.54 -15.30 -26.39
C LYS A 99 -12.44 -14.86 -27.55
N VAL A 100 -12.10 -13.76 -28.21
CA VAL A 100 -12.88 -13.29 -29.37
C VAL A 100 -12.80 -14.29 -30.53
N LEU A 101 -11.62 -14.86 -30.79
CA LEU A 101 -11.45 -15.90 -31.80
C LEU A 101 -12.23 -17.18 -31.47
N GLN A 102 -12.24 -17.59 -30.20
CA GLN A 102 -13.04 -18.74 -29.74
C GLN A 102 -14.55 -18.49 -29.90
N LEU A 103 -15.02 -17.27 -29.58
CA LEU A 103 -16.41 -16.87 -29.81
C LEU A 103 -16.77 -16.95 -31.30
N ILE A 104 -15.97 -16.33 -32.17
CA ILE A 104 -16.19 -16.37 -33.63
C ILE A 104 -16.20 -17.81 -34.15
N ALA A 105 -15.31 -18.68 -33.65
CA ALA A 105 -15.28 -20.08 -34.02
C ALA A 105 -16.54 -20.83 -33.52
N ALA A 106 -16.99 -20.55 -32.31
CA ALA A 106 -18.20 -21.14 -31.74
C ALA A 106 -19.48 -20.68 -32.46
N GLU A 107 -19.57 -19.39 -32.83
CA GLU A 107 -20.67 -18.87 -33.66
C GLU A 107 -20.70 -19.53 -35.05
N ARG A 108 -19.52 -19.70 -35.70
CA ARG A 108 -19.43 -20.39 -36.99
C ARG A 108 -19.84 -21.87 -36.90
N ALA A 109 -19.51 -22.55 -35.81
CA ALA A 109 -19.91 -23.93 -35.59
C ALA A 109 -21.43 -24.12 -35.33
N LYS A 110 -22.15 -23.05 -34.98
CA LYS A 110 -23.62 -23.06 -34.81
C LYS A 110 -24.39 -22.73 -36.10
N LEU A 111 -23.71 -22.21 -37.11
CA LEU A 111 -24.28 -21.76 -38.39
C LEU A 111 -24.11 -22.77 -39.53
N GLY A 112 -23.43 -23.89 -39.28
CA GLY A 112 -23.34 -25.06 -40.17
C GLY A 112 -24.09 -26.24 -39.58
#